data_AF-A0A653KB39-F1
#
_entry.id   AF-A0A653KB39-F1
#
_cell.length_a   1.000
_cell.length_b   1.000
_cell.length_c   1.000
_cell.angle_alpha   90.00
_cell.angle_beta   90.00
_cell.angle_gamma   90.00
#
_symmetry.space_group_name_H-M   'P 1'
#
loop_
_entity.id
_entity.type
_entity.pdbx_description
1 polymer ?
#
loop_
_entity_poly.entity_id
_entity_poly.type
_entity_poly.pdbx_seq_one_letter_code
_entity_poly.pdbx_strand_id
1 'polypeptide(L)'
;MYEDFKNRFSCSLKALDEEGNLTEVQFFSQYRPEEHEKKTLDIWTYDLIRLEDYDRPIKFLWGRKSFVHPVSEKEYTIIYGE
;
A
#
# COMPACT_ATOMS: atom_id res chain seq x y z
N MET A 1 14.10 -11.57 -0.35
CA MET A 1 13.01 -11.95 0.58
C MET A 1 11.67 -11.21 0.33
N TYR A 2 11.30 -11.01 -0.93
CA TYR A 2 9.89 -10.87 -1.38
C TYR A 2 9.63 -11.84 -2.55
N GLU A 3 10.46 -12.88 -2.69
CA GLU A 3 10.56 -13.73 -3.88
C GLU A 3 9.31 -14.56 -4.17
N ASP A 4 8.41 -14.72 -3.20
CA ASP A 4 7.13 -15.42 -3.35
C ASP A 4 5.91 -14.48 -3.47
N PHE A 5 6.08 -13.16 -3.48
CA PHE A 5 4.95 -12.25 -3.63
C PHE A 5 4.41 -12.30 -5.08
N LYS A 6 3.24 -12.91 -5.26
CA LYS A 6 2.57 -12.97 -6.57
C LYS A 6 1.59 -11.81 -6.71
N ASN A 7 2.05 -10.73 -7.35
CA ASN A 7 1.17 -9.60 -7.68
C ASN A 7 0.01 -10.07 -8.58
N ARG A 8 -1.22 -10.00 -8.07
CA ARG A 8 -2.45 -10.30 -8.83
C ARG A 8 -3.32 -9.05 -9.05
N PHE A 9 -3.07 -7.99 -8.29
CA PHE A 9 -3.77 -6.72 -8.39
C PHE A 9 -2.83 -5.57 -8.06
N SER A 10 -2.78 -4.57 -8.92
CA SER A 10 -2.06 -3.33 -8.67
C SER A 10 -2.91 -2.13 -9.07
N CYS A 11 -2.83 -1.07 -8.28
CA CYS A 11 -3.52 0.19 -8.54
C CYS A 11 -2.68 1.37 -8.06
N SER A 12 -2.84 2.52 -8.68
CA SER A 12 -2.19 3.76 -8.25
C SER A 12 -3.12 4.48 -7.30
N LEU A 13 -2.65 4.75 -6.09
CA LEU A 13 -3.36 5.52 -5.08
C LEU A 13 -2.65 6.85 -4.89
N LYS A 14 -3.36 7.79 -4.28
CA LYS A 14 -2.78 9.07 -3.85
C LYS A 14 -2.65 9.04 -2.33
N ALA A 15 -1.61 9.63 -1.79
CA ALA A 15 -1.46 9.83 -0.37
C ALA A 15 -1.18 11.31 -0.07
N LEU A 16 -1.67 11.79 1.07
CA LEU A 16 -1.44 13.15 1.55
C LEU A 16 -0.64 13.10 2.84
N ASP A 17 0.40 13.91 2.96
CA ASP A 17 1.06 14.12 4.25
C ASP A 17 0.31 15.15 5.10
N GLU A 18 0.76 15.33 6.35
CA GLU A 18 0.19 16.30 7.29
C GLU A 18 0.24 17.75 6.80
N GLU A 19 1.19 18.09 5.93
CA GLU A 19 1.30 19.43 5.31
C GLU A 19 0.43 19.57 4.04
N GLY A 20 -0.27 18.50 3.63
CA GLY A 20 -1.15 18.50 2.47
C GLY A 20 -0.45 18.32 1.12
N ASN A 21 0.80 17.87 1.10
CA ASN A 21 1.49 17.49 -0.14
C ASN A 21 0.98 16.14 -0.62
N LEU A 22 0.66 16.10 -1.90
CA LEU A 22 0.17 14.89 -2.56
C LEU A 22 1.33 14.10 -3.13
N THR A 23 1.36 12.81 -2.82
CA THR A 23 2.28 11.84 -3.42
C THR A 23 1.50 10.71 -4.09
N GLU A 24 2.04 10.17 -5.16
CA GLU A 24 1.49 9.00 -5.84
C GLU A 24 2.15 7.75 -5.28
N VAL A 25 1.34 6.75 -4.95
CA VAL A 25 1.82 5.47 -4.41
C VAL A 25 1.27 4.33 -5.24
N GLN A 26 2.15 3.39 -5.61
CA GLN A 26 1.75 2.20 -6.34
C GLN A 26 1.43 1.09 -5.34
N PHE A 27 0.17 0.70 -5.27
CA PHE A 27 -0.29 -0.41 -4.45
C PHE A 27 -0.23 -1.73 -5.21
N PHE A 28 0.12 -2.80 -4.51
CA PHE A 28 0.21 -4.17 -5.00
C PHE A 28 -0.38 -5.15 -3.99
N SER A 29 -1.19 -6.09 -4.47
CA SER A 29 -1.86 -7.12 -3.68
C SER A 29 -1.80 -8.47 -4.37
N GLN A 30 -1.77 -9.53 -3.56
CA GLN A 30 -1.92 -10.91 -4.04
C GLN A 30 -3.38 -11.31 -4.24
N TYR A 31 -4.33 -10.48 -3.83
CA TYR A 31 -5.77 -10.71 -3.92
C TYR A 31 -6.44 -9.55 -4.65
N ARG A 32 -7.44 -9.87 -5.47
CA ARG A 32 -8.32 -8.84 -6.03
C ARG A 32 -9.20 -8.23 -4.93
N PRO A 33 -9.73 -7.01 -5.11
CA PRO A 33 -10.68 -6.42 -4.18
C PRO A 33 -11.89 -7.34 -3.88
N GLU A 34 -12.34 -8.09 -4.88
CA GLU A 34 -13.43 -9.07 -4.79
C GLU A 34 -13.10 -10.27 -3.87
N GLU A 35 -11.82 -10.51 -3.60
CA GLU A 35 -11.33 -11.63 -2.79
C GLU A 35 -10.99 -11.18 -1.34
N HIS A 36 -11.47 -10.00 -0.92
CA HIS A 36 -11.16 -9.41 0.40
C HIS A 36 -11.50 -10.35 1.58
N GLU A 37 -12.61 -11.08 1.51
CA GLU A 37 -13.00 -12.02 2.57
C GLU A 37 -11.97 -13.15 2.75
N LYS A 38 -11.41 -13.67 1.65
CA LYS A 38 -10.35 -14.70 1.70
C LYS A 38 -9.06 -14.14 2.29
N LYS A 39 -8.75 -12.89 1.99
CA LYS A 39 -7.57 -12.19 2.49
C LYS A 39 -7.63 -11.92 3.99
N THR A 40 -8.79 -11.54 4.53
CA THR A 40 -8.95 -11.29 5.97
C THR A 40 -8.72 -12.56 6.81
N LEU A 41 -8.96 -13.74 6.22
CA LEU A 41 -8.69 -15.04 6.84
C LEU A 41 -7.21 -15.46 6.72
N ASP A 42 -6.47 -14.86 5.79
CA ASP A 42 -5.09 -15.19 5.49
C ASP A 42 -4.14 -14.27 6.26
N ILE A 43 -3.84 -14.66 7.51
CA ILE A 43 -3.04 -13.88 8.48
C ILE A 43 -1.63 -13.53 7.96
N TRP A 44 -1.14 -14.27 6.97
CA TRP A 44 0.20 -14.11 6.38
C TRP A 44 0.21 -13.21 5.14
N THR A 45 -0.96 -12.81 4.65
CA THR A 45 -1.08 -11.95 3.48
C THR A 45 -0.91 -10.49 3.87
N TYR A 46 0.12 -9.88 3.30
CA TYR A 46 0.34 -8.44 3.31
C TYR A 46 0.24 -7.89 1.89
N ASP A 47 -0.14 -6.63 1.79
CA ASP A 47 0.01 -5.86 0.56
C ASP A 47 1.33 -5.10 0.58
N LEU A 48 1.66 -4.54 -0.57
CA LEU A 48 2.84 -3.73 -0.74
C LEU A 48 2.43 -2.38 -1.33
N ILE A 49 3.03 -1.32 -0.82
CA ILE A 49 3.05 -0.01 -1.48
C ILE A 49 4.48 0.29 -1.93
N ARG A 50 4.61 0.92 -3.08
CA ARG A 50 5.87 1.46 -3.58
C ARG A 50 5.72 2.96 -3.73
N LEU A 51 6.73 3.67 -3.27
CA LEU A 51 6.85 5.12 -3.38
C LEU A 51 7.87 5.42 -4.47
N GLU A 52 7.73 6.57 -5.13
CA GLU A 52 8.65 6.95 -6.21
C GLU A 52 10.07 7.20 -5.70
N ASP A 53 10.18 7.84 -4.54
CA ASP A 53 11.44 8.22 -3.90
C ASP A 53 12.01 7.14 -2.96
N TYR A 54 11.37 5.97 -2.87
CA TYR A 54 11.83 4.85 -2.05
C TYR A 54 11.91 3.54 -2.84
N ASP A 55 13.13 3.02 -2.96
CA ASP A 55 13.47 1.88 -3.83
C ASP A 55 12.81 0.55 -3.39
N ARG A 56 12.46 0.42 -2.11
CA ARG A 56 11.91 -0.83 -1.55
C ARG A 56 10.39 -0.75 -1.35
N PRO A 57 9.64 -1.83 -1.63
CA PRO A 57 8.24 -1.87 -1.27
C PRO A 57 8.06 -1.93 0.24
N ILE A 58 7.04 -1.24 0.73
CA ILE A 58 6.65 -1.17 2.14
C ILE A 58 5.45 -2.09 2.35
N LYS A 59 5.47 -2.88 3.41
CA LYS A 59 4.32 -3.70 3.81
C LYS A 59 3.17 -2.79 4.21
N PHE A 60 2.04 -3.00 3.57
CA PHE A 60 0.83 -2.24 3.79
C PHE A 60 -0.36 -3.19 3.84
N LEU A 61 -1.48 -2.73 4.37
CA LEU A 61 -2.73 -3.48 4.35
C LEU A 61 -3.79 -2.60 3.72
N TRP A 62 -4.42 -3.07 2.66
CA TRP A 62 -5.57 -2.42 2.04
C TRP A 62 -6.64 -2.16 3.10
N GLY A 63 -7.12 -0.92 3.14
CA GLY A 63 -8.05 -0.44 4.16
C GLY A 63 -7.38 0.25 5.35
N ARG A 64 -6.04 0.18 5.50
CA ARG A 64 -5.34 1.10 6.41
C ARG A 64 -5.43 2.52 5.89
N LYS A 65 -5.67 3.47 6.80
CA LYS A 65 -5.79 4.88 6.45
C LYS A 65 -4.45 5.57 6.25
N SER A 66 -3.42 5.19 7.00
CA SER A 66 -2.12 5.85 6.94
C SER A 66 -0.95 4.87 6.93
N PHE A 67 0.20 5.37 6.47
CA PHE A 67 1.52 4.74 6.60
C PHE A 67 2.56 5.81 6.90
N VAL A 68 3.66 5.41 7.55
CA VAL A 68 4.82 6.29 7.76
C VAL A 68 5.79 6.11 6.61
N HIS A 69 6.18 7.23 6.01
CA HIS A 69 7.12 7.28 4.91
C HIS A 69 8.55 6.99 5.43
N PRO A 70 9.28 6.02 4.87
CA PRO A 70 10.56 5.57 5.44
C PRO A 70 11.71 6.56 5.24
N VAL A 71 11.65 7.43 4.22
CA VAL A 71 12.67 8.47 3.97
C VAL A 71 12.41 9.75 4.76
N SER A 72 11.20 10.33 4.64
CA SER A 72 10.84 11.60 5.30
C SER A 72 10.36 11.45 6.74
N GLU A 73 10.10 10.22 7.20
CA GLU A 73 9.53 9.90 8.52
C GLU A 73 8.16 10.55 8.81
N LYS A 74 7.50 11.08 7.77
CA LYS A 74 6.17 11.70 7.86
C LYS A 74 5.05 10.68 7.73
N GLU A 75 3.93 10.95 8.38
CA GLU A 75 2.71 10.17 8.16
C GLU A 75 2.00 10.63 6.88
N TYR A 76 1.66 9.66 6.04
CA TYR A 76 0.85 9.86 4.85
C TYR A 76 -0.47 9.13 4.98
N THR A 77 -1.56 9.83 4.70
CA THR A 77 -2.92 9.29 4.64
C THR A 77 -3.25 8.89 3.21
N ILE A 78 -3.56 7.61 2.99
CA ILE A 78 -3.99 7.07 1.70
C ILE A 78 -5.41 7.55 1.38
N ILE A 79 -5.57 8.10 0.18
CA ILE A 79 -6.86 8.38 -0.43
C ILE A 79 -7.23 7.18 -1.28
N TYR A 80 -8.14 6.35 -0.76
CA TYR A 80 -8.84 5.36 -1.57
C TYR A 80 -9.88 6.11 -2.40
N GLY A 81 -9.83 5.97 -3.72
CA GLY A 81 -10.79 6.62 -4.61
C GLY A 81 -12.23 6.19 -4.27
N GLU A 82 -13.14 7.17 -4.26
CA GLU A 82 -14.60 7.01 -4.29
C GLU A 82 -15.07 6.20 -5.50
#